data_AF-A0A941BS11-F1
#
_entry.id   AF-A0A941BS11-F1
#
_cell.length_a   1.000
_cell.length_b   1.000
_cell.length_c   1.000
_cell.angle_alpha   90.00
_cell.angle_beta   90.00
_cell.angle_gamma   90.00
#
_symmetry.space_group_name_H-M   'P 1'
#
loop_
_entity.id
_entity.type
_entity.pdbx_description
1 polymer ?
#
loop_
_entity_poly.entity_id
_entity_poly.type
_entity_poly.pdbx_seq_one_letter_code
_entity_poly.pdbx_strand_id
1 'polypeptide(L)'
;MRLTPTERDRLLLFGAAELARARRARGLRLNVPEATALIADTVCEAARDGRRLAEAIEAARSVLGPDDVLPGVADVVTEVHVEAVFDDGSRLAVVTDPLGGGGGEEAPGALLPGPAHEEPVAAVRLTVTNTATVPVSVTSHFHFFEANPRLDFVRERAYGMRLAVPAGSSVRFGPGESVEVGLVPIGGARVAIGFAGLVDGPLDAPGAREEALRRAAACGYLGA
;
A
#
# COMPACT_ATOMS: atom_id res chain seq x y z
N MET A 1 23.06 33.02 -13.79
CA MET A 1 22.82 32.01 -12.73
C MET A 1 23.28 30.66 -13.21
N ARG A 2 23.77 29.79 -12.31
CA ARG A 2 24.07 28.38 -12.62
C ARG A 2 22.92 27.52 -12.12
N LEU A 3 21.84 27.46 -12.89
CA LEU A 3 20.64 26.69 -12.54
C LEU A 3 20.89 25.19 -12.77
N THR A 4 20.66 24.41 -11.73
CA THR A 4 20.56 22.94 -11.77
C THR A 4 19.34 22.51 -12.59
N PRO A 5 19.29 21.25 -13.07
CA PRO A 5 18.11 20.71 -13.74
C PRO A 5 16.83 20.85 -12.90
N THR A 6 16.87 20.51 -11.61
CA THR A 6 15.72 20.63 -10.69
C THR A 6 15.21 22.07 -10.56
N GLU A 7 16.10 23.05 -10.50
CA GLU A 7 15.70 24.47 -10.47
C GLU A 7 15.04 24.92 -11.77
N ARG A 8 15.45 24.36 -12.93
CA ARG A 8 14.79 24.63 -14.21
C ARG A 8 13.40 24.00 -14.26
N ASP A 9 13.25 22.79 -13.75
CA ASP A 9 11.95 22.12 -13.67
C ASP A 9 11.00 22.87 -12.73
N ARG A 10 11.50 23.41 -11.61
CA ARG A 10 10.72 24.29 -10.73
C ARG A 10 10.26 25.57 -11.43
N LEU A 11 11.09 26.16 -12.29
CA LEU A 11 10.68 27.32 -13.10
C LEU A 11 9.62 26.95 -14.15
N LEU A 12 9.68 25.75 -14.74
CA LEU A 12 8.64 25.26 -15.64
C LEU A 12 7.32 25.03 -14.90
N LEU A 13 7.37 24.44 -13.70
CA LEU A 13 6.21 24.27 -12.83
C LEU A 13 5.56 25.62 -12.49
N PHE A 14 6.36 26.58 -12.04
CA PHE A 14 5.91 27.95 -11.78
C PHE A 14 5.23 28.58 -13.01
N GLY A 15 5.86 28.45 -14.19
CA GLY A 15 5.29 28.97 -15.44
C GLY A 15 3.93 28.34 -15.80
N ALA A 16 3.77 27.03 -15.55
CA ALA A 16 2.49 26.34 -15.73
C ALA A 16 1.43 26.82 -14.72
N ALA A 17 1.82 27.02 -13.46
CA ALA A 17 0.94 27.51 -12.41
C ALA A 17 0.49 28.96 -12.66
N GLU A 18 1.38 29.84 -13.12
CA GLU A 18 1.03 31.21 -13.51
C GLU A 18 0.05 31.23 -14.68
N LEU A 19 0.25 30.37 -15.68
CA LEU A 19 -0.71 30.20 -16.77
C LEU A 19 -2.08 29.74 -16.26
N ALA A 20 -2.11 28.80 -15.31
CA ALA A 20 -3.34 28.34 -14.68
C ALA A 20 -4.03 29.47 -13.89
N ARG A 21 -3.30 30.23 -13.07
CA ARG A 21 -3.81 31.42 -12.36
C ARG A 21 -4.41 32.45 -13.33
N ALA A 22 -3.72 32.74 -14.43
CA ALA A 22 -4.20 33.68 -15.45
C ALA A 22 -5.45 33.18 -16.19
N ARG A 23 -5.61 31.86 -16.38
CA ARG A 23 -6.83 31.26 -16.94
C ARG A 23 -7.98 31.33 -15.94
N ARG A 24 -7.76 30.94 -14.68
CA ARG A 24 -8.75 31.02 -13.59
C ARG A 24 -9.24 32.45 -13.37
N ALA A 25 -8.34 33.43 -13.37
CA ALA A 25 -8.67 34.85 -13.23
C ALA A 25 -9.60 35.38 -14.34
N ARG A 26 -9.65 34.71 -15.50
CA ARG A 26 -10.61 34.99 -16.59
C ARG A 26 -11.92 34.21 -16.47
N GLY A 27 -12.13 33.50 -15.37
CA GLY A 27 -13.33 32.69 -15.11
C GLY A 27 -13.33 31.32 -15.78
N LEU A 28 -12.17 30.84 -16.26
CA LEU A 28 -12.08 29.49 -16.84
C LEU A 28 -11.92 28.45 -15.74
N ARG A 29 -12.67 27.35 -15.87
CA ARG A 29 -12.47 26.12 -15.08
C ARG A 29 -11.19 25.43 -15.55
N LEU A 30 -10.38 24.99 -14.60
CA LEU A 30 -9.05 24.42 -14.85
C LEU A 30 -9.12 22.96 -15.32
N ASN A 31 -8.25 22.57 -16.24
CA ASN A 31 -8.02 21.17 -16.60
C ASN A 31 -7.01 20.48 -15.67
N VAL A 32 -6.74 19.19 -15.90
CA VAL A 32 -5.81 18.37 -15.10
C VAL A 32 -4.43 19.03 -14.92
N PRO A 33 -3.65 19.33 -15.98
CA PRO A 33 -2.30 19.89 -15.79
C PRO A 33 -2.31 21.28 -15.15
N GLU A 34 -3.34 22.09 -15.37
CA GLU A 34 -3.48 23.41 -14.73
C GLU A 34 -3.75 23.30 -13.23
N ALA A 35 -4.69 22.44 -12.82
CA ALA A 35 -4.99 22.18 -11.42
C ALA A 35 -3.76 21.61 -10.70
N THR A 36 -3.13 20.57 -11.28
CA THR A 36 -1.92 19.95 -10.72
C THR A 36 -0.79 20.97 -10.54
N ALA A 37 -0.52 21.81 -11.56
CA ALA A 37 0.54 22.82 -11.48
C ALA A 37 0.27 23.85 -10.38
N LEU A 38 -0.97 24.35 -10.28
CA LEU A 38 -1.35 25.35 -9.29
C LEU A 38 -1.27 24.80 -7.85
N ILE A 39 -1.72 23.56 -7.63
CA ILE A 39 -1.61 22.87 -6.34
C ILE A 39 -0.14 22.68 -5.96
N ALA A 40 0.69 22.15 -6.86
CA ALA A 40 2.10 21.89 -6.61
C ALA A 40 2.90 23.19 -6.37
N ASP A 41 2.62 24.24 -7.13
CA ASP A 41 3.25 25.55 -6.95
C ASP A 41 2.83 26.19 -5.61
N THR A 42 1.58 26.00 -5.17
CA THR A 42 1.13 26.46 -3.84
C THR A 42 1.96 25.86 -2.71
N VAL A 43 2.34 24.58 -2.81
CA VAL A 43 3.28 23.97 -1.86
C VAL A 43 4.66 24.60 -1.94
N CYS A 44 5.19 24.81 -3.16
CA CYS A 44 6.51 25.37 -3.39
C CYS A 44 6.65 26.78 -2.79
N GLU A 45 5.63 27.62 -2.96
CA GLU A 45 5.60 28.98 -2.43
C GLU A 45 5.37 28.99 -0.92
N ALA A 46 4.48 28.15 -0.39
CA ALA A 46 4.32 27.98 1.06
C ALA A 46 5.63 27.53 1.74
N ALA A 47 6.37 26.60 1.13
CA ALA A 47 7.68 26.18 1.62
C ALA A 47 8.69 27.34 1.58
N ARG A 48 8.66 28.15 0.51
CA ARG A 48 9.54 29.32 0.35
C ARG A 48 9.25 30.41 1.39
N ASP A 49 8.00 30.55 1.79
CA ASP A 49 7.51 31.43 2.85
C ASP A 49 7.88 30.96 4.27
N GLY A 50 8.58 29.82 4.41
CA GLY A 50 9.02 29.27 5.69
C GLY A 50 7.92 28.51 6.45
N ARG A 51 6.82 28.14 5.77
CA ARG A 51 5.77 27.32 6.38
C ARG A 51 6.23 25.89 6.60
N ARG A 52 5.64 25.20 7.57
CA ARG A 52 5.90 23.77 7.79
C ARG A 52 5.25 22.93 6.69
N LEU A 53 5.79 21.73 6.44
CA LEU A 53 5.25 20.80 5.44
C LEU A 53 3.74 20.58 5.56
N ALA A 54 3.24 20.36 6.78
CA ALA A 54 1.81 20.16 7.03
C ALA A 54 0.97 21.39 6.65
N GLU A 55 1.46 22.60 6.91
CA GLU A 55 0.77 23.85 6.58
C GLU A 55 0.79 24.12 5.07
N ALA A 56 1.88 23.74 4.38
CA ALA A 56 1.98 23.83 2.93
C ALA A 56 1.02 22.86 2.24
N ILE A 57 0.90 21.61 2.73
CA ILE A 57 -0.08 20.63 2.23
C ILE A 57 -1.51 21.15 2.44
N GLU A 58 -1.81 21.71 3.61
CA GLU A 58 -3.14 22.24 3.91
C GLU A 58 -3.50 23.46 3.03
N ALA A 59 -2.54 24.36 2.80
CA ALA A 59 -2.71 25.47 1.87
C ALA A 59 -2.99 24.98 0.45
N ALA A 60 -2.30 23.93 0.00
CA ALA A 60 -2.50 23.33 -1.31
C ALA A 60 -3.85 22.63 -1.46
N ARG A 61 -4.40 22.02 -0.39
CA ARG A 61 -5.78 21.47 -0.39
C ARG A 61 -6.85 22.55 -0.44
N SER A 62 -6.56 23.73 0.08
CA SER A 62 -7.54 24.82 0.16
C SER A 62 -7.54 25.75 -1.07
N VAL A 63 -6.62 25.56 -2.02
CA VAL A 63 -6.39 26.53 -3.10
C VAL A 63 -7.40 26.42 -4.25
N LEU A 64 -7.97 25.23 -4.46
CA LEU A 64 -8.97 24.91 -5.48
C LEU A 64 -10.06 24.02 -4.88
N GLY A 65 -11.30 24.23 -5.32
CA GLY A 65 -12.41 23.31 -5.10
C GLY A 65 -12.91 22.66 -6.38
N PRO A 66 -13.92 21.77 -6.29
CA PRO A 66 -14.49 21.07 -7.45
C PRO A 66 -15.13 22.02 -8.47
N ASP A 67 -15.58 23.20 -8.04
CA ASP A 67 -16.16 24.23 -8.91
C ASP A 67 -15.10 24.99 -9.73
N ASP A 68 -13.83 24.98 -9.30
CA ASP A 68 -12.73 25.65 -10.00
C ASP A 68 -12.20 24.85 -11.20
N VAL A 69 -12.56 23.57 -11.32
CA VAL A 69 -11.97 22.62 -12.29
C VAL A 69 -13.03 22.07 -13.23
N LEU A 70 -12.67 21.62 -14.43
CA LEU A 70 -13.60 21.01 -15.38
C LEU A 70 -14.22 19.71 -14.83
N PRO A 71 -15.40 19.27 -15.32
CA PRO A 71 -15.99 17.99 -14.91
C PRO A 71 -15.00 16.82 -15.10
N GLY A 72 -14.95 15.91 -14.13
CA GLY A 72 -14.04 14.76 -14.12
C GLY A 72 -12.60 15.06 -13.68
N VAL A 73 -12.18 16.33 -13.57
CA VAL A 73 -10.81 16.66 -13.12
C VAL A 73 -10.59 16.28 -11.66
N ALA A 74 -11.58 16.51 -10.80
CA ALA A 74 -11.49 16.10 -9.39
C ALA A 74 -11.36 14.58 -9.24
N ASP A 75 -12.00 13.80 -10.11
CA ASP A 75 -11.87 12.34 -10.10
C ASP A 75 -10.51 11.82 -10.59
N VAL A 76 -9.80 12.62 -11.41
CA VAL A 76 -8.50 12.25 -11.98
C VAL A 76 -7.34 12.71 -11.09
N VAL A 77 -7.43 13.89 -10.47
CA VAL A 77 -6.36 14.46 -9.65
C VAL A 77 -6.57 14.04 -8.18
N THR A 78 -6.34 12.76 -7.90
CA THR A 78 -6.52 12.18 -6.56
C THR A 78 -5.33 12.44 -5.63
N GLU A 79 -4.14 12.65 -6.19
CA GLU A 79 -2.93 13.02 -5.46
C GLU A 79 -2.03 13.92 -6.30
N VAL A 80 -1.33 14.85 -5.63
CA VAL A 80 -0.28 15.66 -6.23
C VAL A 80 0.99 15.52 -5.40
N HIS A 81 2.05 15.03 -6.04
CA HIS A 81 3.37 14.86 -5.43
C HIS A 81 4.30 15.96 -5.93
N VAL A 82 4.90 16.70 -5.00
CA VAL A 82 5.86 17.76 -5.33
C VAL A 82 6.98 17.80 -4.31
N GLU A 83 8.23 17.82 -4.78
CA GLU A 83 9.37 18.10 -3.92
C GLU A 83 9.53 19.61 -3.80
N ALA A 84 9.54 20.11 -2.56
CA ALA A 84 9.73 21.53 -2.26
C ALA A 84 10.90 21.72 -1.28
N VAL A 85 11.58 22.85 -1.40
CA VAL A 85 12.71 23.22 -0.55
C VAL A 85 12.19 24.04 0.62
N PHE A 86 12.20 23.44 1.82
CA PHE A 86 11.87 24.07 3.09
C PHE A 86 13.14 24.57 3.79
N ASP A 87 12.99 25.27 4.91
CA ASP A 87 14.11 25.77 5.71
C ASP A 87 15.03 24.66 6.25
N ASP A 88 14.50 23.43 6.37
CA ASP A 88 15.24 22.24 6.79
C ASP A 88 15.67 21.34 5.63
N GLY A 89 15.53 21.82 4.39
CA GLY A 89 15.94 21.13 3.16
C GLY A 89 14.78 20.65 2.30
N SER A 90 15.10 19.84 1.28
CA SER A 90 14.09 19.30 0.37
C SER A 90 13.21 18.25 1.07
N ARG A 91 11.89 18.35 0.86
CA ARG A 91 10.89 17.39 1.34
C ARG A 91 9.91 17.06 0.22
N LEU A 92 9.47 15.80 0.16
CA LEU A 92 8.34 15.40 -0.69
C LEU A 92 7.03 15.76 0.03
N ALA A 93 6.24 16.64 -0.57
CA ALA A 93 4.87 16.88 -0.18
C ALA A 93 3.94 15.99 -0.99
N VAL A 94 3.05 15.30 -0.28
CA VAL A 94 2.01 14.45 -0.86
C VAL A 94 0.67 15.06 -0.49
N VAL A 95 0.03 15.71 -1.46
CA VAL A 95 -1.28 16.32 -1.28
C VAL A 95 -2.33 15.32 -1.76
N THR A 96 -2.89 14.54 -0.83
CA THR A 96 -3.98 13.61 -1.13
C THR A 96 -5.33 14.32 -1.14
N ASP A 97 -6.19 13.90 -2.06
CA ASP A 97 -7.52 14.46 -2.32
C ASP A 97 -7.54 16.01 -2.36
N PRO A 98 -6.76 16.63 -3.25
CA PRO A 98 -6.57 18.07 -3.25
C PRO A 98 -7.81 18.87 -3.73
N LEU A 99 -8.81 18.20 -4.32
CA LEU A 99 -10.00 18.85 -4.88
C LEU A 99 -11.30 18.38 -4.21
N GLY A 100 -11.23 17.47 -3.23
CA GLY A 100 -12.41 16.95 -2.52
C GLY A 100 -13.33 16.12 -3.41
N GLY A 101 -12.79 15.43 -4.42
CA GLY A 101 -13.54 14.67 -5.40
C GLY A 101 -12.85 13.36 -5.76
N GLY A 102 -13.64 12.34 -6.09
CA GLY A 102 -13.12 11.01 -6.41
C GLY A 102 -14.21 9.94 -6.48
N GLY A 103 -14.10 9.08 -7.48
CA GLY A 103 -14.84 7.82 -7.56
C GLY A 103 -16.30 7.96 -7.96
N GLY A 104 -16.68 9.03 -8.68
CA GLY A 104 -18.02 9.12 -9.25
C GLY A 104 -18.30 8.00 -10.27
N GLU A 105 -19.56 7.55 -10.36
CA GLU A 105 -19.99 6.56 -11.36
C GLU A 105 -19.77 7.04 -12.80
N GLU A 106 -19.76 8.36 -13.01
CA GLU A 106 -19.51 9.01 -14.30
C GLU A 106 -18.05 9.49 -14.48
N ALA A 107 -17.15 9.14 -13.55
CA ALA A 107 -15.76 9.54 -13.62
C ALA A 107 -15.03 8.96 -14.85
N PRO A 108 -14.05 9.67 -15.42
CA PRO A 108 -13.19 9.11 -16.46
C PRO A 108 -12.52 7.81 -15.98
N GLY A 109 -12.83 6.69 -16.64
CA GLY A 109 -12.30 5.38 -16.26
C GLY A 109 -13.02 4.70 -15.09
N ALA A 110 -14.22 5.15 -14.73
CA ALA A 110 -15.05 4.49 -13.72
C ALA A 110 -15.20 2.99 -13.97
N LEU A 111 -14.98 2.19 -12.93
CA LEU A 111 -15.06 0.73 -12.99
C LEU A 111 -16.51 0.29 -12.81
N LEU A 112 -17.03 -0.48 -13.77
CA LEU A 112 -18.30 -1.16 -13.62
C LEU A 112 -18.07 -2.49 -12.90
N PRO A 113 -18.60 -2.68 -11.68
CA PRO A 113 -18.35 -3.91 -10.93
C PRO A 113 -18.92 -5.11 -11.67
N GLY A 114 -18.07 -6.13 -11.84
CA GLY A 114 -18.48 -7.44 -12.32
C GLY A 114 -19.18 -8.27 -11.24
N PRO A 115 -19.54 -9.53 -11.54
CA PRO A 115 -20.04 -10.44 -10.51
C PRO A 115 -19.01 -10.61 -9.39
N ALA A 116 -19.51 -10.84 -8.17
CA ALA A 116 -18.66 -11.06 -7.02
C ALA A 116 -17.73 -12.27 -7.23
N HIS A 117 -16.47 -12.13 -6.83
CA HIS A 117 -15.53 -13.24 -6.80
C HIS A 117 -15.67 -14.00 -5.48
N GLU A 118 -15.70 -15.34 -5.55
CA GLU A 118 -15.78 -16.18 -4.36
C GLU A 118 -14.48 -16.14 -3.57
N GLU A 119 -14.57 -15.90 -2.26
CA GLU A 119 -13.43 -15.95 -1.36
C GLU A 119 -13.02 -17.41 -1.08
N PRO A 120 -11.72 -17.68 -0.84
CA PRO A 120 -11.25 -19.02 -0.51
C PRO A 120 -11.88 -19.52 0.80
N VAL A 121 -12.60 -20.64 0.71
CA VAL A 121 -13.21 -21.27 1.88
C VAL A 121 -12.15 -22.02 2.70
N ALA A 122 -12.01 -21.66 3.98
CA ALA A 122 -11.07 -22.30 4.88
C ALA A 122 -11.36 -23.80 5.04
N ALA A 123 -10.40 -24.65 4.71
CA ALA A 123 -10.45 -26.09 4.95
C ALA A 123 -10.16 -26.44 6.42
N VAL A 124 -9.33 -25.63 7.07
CA VAL A 124 -8.95 -25.77 8.48
C VAL A 124 -8.96 -24.39 9.14
N ARG A 125 -9.38 -24.31 10.40
CA ARG A 125 -9.23 -23.12 11.24
C ARG A 125 -8.28 -23.40 12.40
N LEU A 126 -7.38 -22.46 12.67
CA LEU A 126 -6.41 -22.50 13.76
C LEU A 126 -6.41 -21.18 14.53
N THR A 127 -6.37 -21.26 15.84
CA THR A 127 -6.01 -20.12 16.69
C THR A 127 -4.49 -20.01 16.70
N VAL A 128 -3.98 -18.82 16.42
CA VAL A 128 -2.55 -18.51 16.33
C VAL A 128 -2.23 -17.40 17.29
N THR A 129 -1.27 -17.63 18.18
CA THR A 129 -0.84 -16.64 19.17
C THR A 129 0.55 -16.12 18.82
N ASN A 130 0.71 -14.81 18.71
CA ASN A 130 2.05 -14.22 18.52
C ASN A 130 2.72 -13.99 19.88
N THR A 131 3.72 -14.80 20.20
CA THR A 131 4.49 -14.67 21.46
C THR A 131 5.69 -13.73 21.34
N ALA A 132 5.91 -13.07 20.19
CA ALA A 132 6.99 -12.11 20.03
C ALA A 132 6.61 -10.73 20.61
N THR A 133 7.62 -9.92 20.90
CA THR A 133 7.46 -8.52 21.32
C THR A 133 7.20 -7.57 20.14
N VAL A 134 7.21 -8.09 18.92
CA VAL A 134 7.02 -7.36 17.67
C VAL A 134 5.87 -7.97 16.85
N PRO A 135 5.18 -7.17 16.04
CA PRO A 135 4.13 -7.68 15.17
C PRO A 135 4.71 -8.60 14.08
N VAL A 136 3.95 -9.63 13.72
CA VAL A 136 4.28 -10.56 12.63
C VAL A 136 3.15 -10.51 11.60
N SER A 137 3.50 -10.49 10.31
CA SER A 137 2.52 -10.57 9.22
C SER A 137 2.86 -11.76 8.32
N VAL A 138 1.84 -12.54 7.96
CA VAL A 138 1.99 -13.70 7.07
C VAL A 138 1.11 -13.47 5.83
N THR A 139 1.70 -13.62 4.64
CA THR A 139 1.03 -13.36 3.36
C THR A 139 0.24 -14.57 2.84
N SER A 140 -0.70 -14.30 1.94
CA SER A 140 -1.66 -15.27 1.36
C SER A 140 -1.06 -16.58 0.82
N HIS A 141 0.18 -16.57 0.34
CA HIS A 141 0.83 -17.70 -0.33
C HIS A 141 2.04 -18.26 0.42
N PHE A 142 2.29 -17.78 1.64
CA PHE A 142 3.34 -18.32 2.48
C PHE A 142 2.95 -19.71 3.00
N HIS A 143 3.89 -20.66 3.01
CA HIS A 143 3.66 -21.98 3.61
C HIS A 143 3.51 -21.85 5.12
N PHE A 144 2.27 -21.90 5.62
CA PHE A 144 1.93 -21.43 6.97
C PHE A 144 2.64 -22.22 8.07
N PHE A 145 2.93 -23.50 7.82
CA PHE A 145 3.78 -24.34 8.66
C PHE A 145 5.15 -23.73 8.98
N GLU A 146 5.74 -22.99 8.04
CA GLU A 146 7.07 -22.39 8.14
C GLU A 146 7.01 -20.94 8.65
N ALA A 147 5.84 -20.46 9.06
CA ALA A 147 5.69 -19.10 9.57
C ALA A 147 6.49 -18.93 10.87
N ASN A 148 6.81 -17.67 11.20
CA ASN A 148 7.74 -17.28 12.27
C ASN A 148 7.69 -18.23 13.49
N PRO A 149 8.83 -18.74 14.01
CA PRO A 149 8.89 -19.65 15.14
C PRO A 149 8.19 -19.20 16.42
N ARG A 150 7.94 -17.88 16.57
CA ARG A 150 7.24 -17.28 17.72
C ARG A 150 5.73 -17.18 17.55
N LEU A 151 5.19 -17.60 16.41
CA LEU A 151 3.76 -17.87 16.28
C LEU A 151 3.49 -19.26 16.83
N ASP A 152 2.69 -19.32 17.89
CA ASP A 152 2.29 -20.56 18.57
C ASP A 152 0.94 -21.04 18.04
N PHE A 153 0.95 -22.21 17.41
CA PHE A 153 -0.20 -22.91 16.84
C PHE A 153 0.17 -24.36 16.53
N VAL A 154 -0.84 -25.21 16.30
CA VAL A 154 -0.61 -26.62 15.95
C VAL A 154 -0.03 -26.74 14.54
N ARG A 155 1.30 -26.81 14.41
CA ARG A 155 1.99 -26.78 13.10
C ARG A 155 1.67 -27.96 12.22
N GLU A 156 1.48 -29.12 12.83
CA GLU A 156 1.07 -30.35 12.13
C GLU A 156 -0.18 -30.13 11.24
N ARG A 157 -1.12 -29.30 11.68
CA ARG A 157 -2.37 -28.97 10.95
C ARG A 157 -2.18 -27.90 9.87
N ALA A 158 -1.05 -27.19 9.88
CA ALA A 158 -0.69 -26.16 8.91
C ALA A 158 0.26 -26.67 7.82
N TYR A 159 0.76 -27.91 7.92
CA TYR A 159 1.65 -28.50 6.92
C TYR A 159 0.97 -28.59 5.55
N GLY A 160 1.62 -28.04 4.53
CA GLY A 160 1.13 -27.96 3.16
C GLY A 160 -0.04 -27.00 2.96
N MET A 161 -0.25 -26.08 3.90
CA MET A 161 -1.35 -25.11 3.90
C MET A 161 -0.84 -23.66 3.76
N ARG A 162 -1.71 -22.78 3.28
CA ARG A 162 -1.54 -21.31 3.21
C ARG A 162 -2.79 -20.61 3.74
N LEU A 163 -2.71 -19.31 3.99
CA LEU A 163 -3.86 -18.53 4.46
C LEU A 163 -5.02 -18.55 3.45
N ALA A 164 -6.23 -18.76 3.96
CA ALA A 164 -7.49 -18.66 3.23
C ALA A 164 -7.93 -17.19 3.13
N VAL A 165 -7.12 -16.38 2.45
CA VAL A 165 -7.38 -14.94 2.24
C VAL A 165 -7.14 -14.59 0.76
N PRO A 166 -7.65 -13.44 0.28
CA PRO A 166 -7.42 -13.01 -1.10
C PRO A 166 -5.93 -12.98 -1.47
N ALA A 167 -5.63 -13.29 -2.73
CA ALA A 167 -4.26 -13.25 -3.23
C ALA A 167 -3.65 -11.83 -3.05
N GLY A 168 -2.39 -11.76 -2.64
CA GLY A 168 -1.71 -10.50 -2.31
C GLY A 168 -2.01 -9.93 -0.92
N SER A 169 -3.01 -10.46 -0.20
CA SER A 169 -3.32 -10.04 1.17
C SER A 169 -2.42 -10.70 2.21
N SER A 170 -2.54 -10.25 3.47
CA SER A 170 -1.84 -10.81 4.62
C SER A 170 -2.70 -10.75 5.88
N VAL A 171 -2.38 -11.60 6.86
CA VAL A 171 -2.91 -11.50 8.22
C VAL A 171 -1.80 -10.99 9.12
N ARG A 172 -2.11 -9.99 9.97
CA ARG A 172 -1.21 -9.42 10.96
C ARG A 172 -1.57 -9.96 12.34
N PHE A 173 -0.54 -10.27 13.12
CA PHE A 173 -0.63 -10.69 14.51
C PHE A 173 0.17 -9.69 15.35
N GLY A 174 -0.52 -8.91 16.19
CA GLY A 174 0.10 -8.00 17.16
C GLY A 174 0.89 -8.75 18.24
N PRO A 175 1.80 -8.09 18.97
CA PRO A 175 2.49 -8.70 20.10
C PRO A 175 1.51 -9.23 21.15
N GLY A 176 1.58 -10.52 21.49
CA GLY A 176 0.69 -11.18 22.45
C GLY A 176 -0.72 -11.50 21.95
N GLU A 177 -1.05 -11.14 20.71
CA GLU A 177 -2.39 -11.30 20.16
C GLU A 177 -2.67 -12.76 19.76
N SER A 178 -3.89 -13.23 20.02
CA SER A 178 -4.42 -14.50 19.52
C SER A 178 -5.47 -14.24 18.44
N VAL A 179 -5.28 -14.78 17.24
CA VAL A 179 -6.18 -14.59 16.09
C VAL A 179 -6.59 -15.95 15.55
N GLU A 180 -7.88 -16.15 15.26
CA GLU A 180 -8.35 -17.31 14.50
C GLU A 180 -8.13 -17.06 13.00
N VAL A 181 -7.42 -17.97 12.32
CA VAL A 181 -7.18 -17.90 10.89
C VAL A 181 -7.69 -19.14 10.17
N GLY A 182 -8.21 -18.92 8.96
CA GLY A 182 -8.53 -19.98 8.01
C GLY A 182 -7.33 -20.35 7.16
N LEU A 183 -7.16 -21.64 6.89
CA LEU A 183 -6.12 -22.19 6.02
C LEU A 183 -6.74 -23.01 4.89
N VAL A 184 -6.11 -22.96 3.72
CA VAL A 184 -6.41 -23.80 2.55
C VAL A 184 -5.15 -24.54 2.10
N PRO A 185 -5.28 -25.73 1.49
CA PRO A 185 -4.14 -26.43 0.92
C PRO A 185 -3.43 -25.58 -0.13
N ILE A 186 -2.09 -25.65 -0.14
CA ILE A 186 -1.32 -25.17 -1.29
C ILE A 186 -1.77 -25.97 -2.53
N GLY A 187 -2.06 -25.27 -3.62
CA GLY A 187 -2.48 -25.88 -4.89
C GLY A 187 -1.31 -26.27 -5.79
N GLY A 188 -1.59 -26.53 -7.06
CA GLY A 188 -0.58 -26.89 -8.06
C GLY A 188 0.12 -28.21 -7.75
N ALA A 189 1.41 -28.30 -8.07
CA ALA A 189 2.22 -29.51 -7.83
C ALA A 189 2.59 -29.75 -6.36
N ARG A 190 2.17 -28.84 -5.45
CA ARG A 190 2.41 -28.95 -4.00
C ARG A 190 3.90 -29.14 -3.65
N VAL A 191 4.76 -28.36 -4.30
CA VAL A 191 6.20 -28.31 -4.04
C VAL A 191 6.53 -27.00 -3.31
N ALA A 192 7.09 -27.10 -2.11
CA ALA A 192 7.49 -25.97 -1.28
C ALA A 192 9.02 -25.87 -1.24
N ILE A 193 9.58 -24.84 -1.90
CA ILE A 193 11.02 -24.57 -1.97
C ILE A 193 11.28 -23.16 -1.45
N GLY A 194 12.26 -23.00 -0.56
CA GLY A 194 12.58 -21.73 0.10
C GLY A 194 11.87 -21.62 1.45
N PHE A 195 11.13 -20.51 1.67
CA PHE A 195 10.54 -20.17 2.98
C PHE A 195 11.57 -20.21 4.13
N ALA A 196 11.47 -21.19 5.03
CA ALA A 196 12.44 -21.43 6.09
C ALA A 196 13.29 -22.69 5.87
N GLY A 197 13.14 -23.34 4.71
CA GLY A 197 13.87 -24.56 4.33
C GLY A 197 13.46 -25.80 5.12
N LEU A 198 12.27 -25.79 5.74
CA LEU A 198 11.83 -26.94 6.55
C LEU A 198 11.38 -28.12 5.68
N VAL A 199 10.95 -27.86 4.45
CA VAL A 199 10.56 -28.89 3.47
C VAL A 199 11.55 -28.95 2.31
N ASP A 200 11.73 -27.85 1.56
CA ASP A 200 12.57 -27.77 0.35
C ASP A 200 12.33 -28.89 -0.67
N GLY A 201 11.05 -29.16 -0.98
CA GLY A 201 10.66 -30.23 -1.88
C GLY A 201 9.16 -30.47 -1.99
N PRO A 202 8.74 -31.61 -2.58
CA PRO A 202 7.34 -32.01 -2.66
C PRO A 202 6.75 -32.25 -1.26
N LEU A 203 5.63 -31.58 -0.97
CA LEU A 203 4.95 -31.66 0.33
C LEU A 203 4.42 -33.07 0.61
N ASP A 204 4.01 -33.79 -0.43
CA ASP A 204 3.34 -35.09 -0.31
C ASP A 204 4.32 -36.29 -0.53
N ALA A 205 5.64 -36.04 -0.55
CA ALA A 205 6.62 -37.11 -0.63
C ALA A 205 6.61 -37.99 0.65
N PRO A 206 6.84 -39.31 0.55
CA PRO A 206 6.87 -40.19 1.72
C PRO A 206 7.85 -39.72 2.79
N GLY A 207 7.39 -39.52 4.02
CA GLY A 207 8.21 -39.08 5.15
C GLY A 207 8.50 -37.56 5.20
N ALA A 208 8.06 -36.78 4.21
CA ALA A 208 8.37 -35.35 4.13
C ALA A 208 7.74 -34.56 5.29
N ARG A 209 6.51 -34.90 5.68
CA ARG A 209 5.80 -34.24 6.78
C ARG A 209 6.48 -34.50 8.12
N GLU A 210 6.82 -35.75 8.39
CA GLU A 210 7.49 -36.17 9.62
C GLU A 210 8.88 -35.53 9.74
N GLU A 211 9.63 -35.49 8.64
CA GLU A 211 10.93 -34.84 8.58
C GLU A 211 10.84 -33.33 8.79
N ALA A 212 9.85 -32.67 8.18
CA ALA A 212 9.63 -31.24 8.35
C ALA A 212 9.27 -30.88 9.79
N LEU A 213 8.40 -31.67 10.44
CA LEU A 213 8.05 -31.51 11.85
C LEU A 213 9.28 -31.68 12.75
N ARG A 214 10.08 -32.71 12.51
CA ARG A 214 11.33 -32.94 13.23
C ARG A 214 12.29 -31.75 13.11
N ARG A 215 12.44 -31.17 11.91
CA ARG A 215 13.25 -29.96 11.68
C ARG A 215 12.66 -28.74 12.39
N ALA A 216 11.35 -28.54 12.32
CA ALA A 216 10.67 -27.44 12.99
C ALA A 216 10.92 -27.48 14.51
N ALA A 217 10.75 -28.66 15.13
CA ALA A 217 11.03 -28.86 16.55
C ALA A 217 12.51 -28.59 16.89
N ALA A 218 13.45 -29.10 16.08
CA ALA A 218 14.88 -28.88 16.27
C ALA A 218 15.28 -27.39 16.15
N CYS A 219 14.58 -26.63 15.30
CA CYS A 219 14.78 -25.19 15.13
C CYS A 219 13.97 -24.34 16.12
N GLY A 220 13.28 -24.94 17.09
CA GLY A 220 12.55 -24.23 18.15
C GLY A 220 11.26 -23.54 17.67
N TYR A 221 10.62 -24.05 16.62
CA TYR A 221 9.29 -23.59 16.22
C TYR A 221 8.25 -24.02 17.26
N LEU A 222 7.47 -23.07 17.77
CA LEU A 222 6.41 -23.37 18.75
C LEU A 222 5.29 -24.20 18.11
N GLY A 223 4.79 -25.19 18.83
CA GLY A 223 3.72 -26.09 18.38
C GLY A 223 4.10 -27.10 17.28
N ALA A 224 5.41 -27.31 17.08
CA ALA A 224 5.99 -28.37 16.24
C ALA A 224 6.10 -29.71 16.98
#